data_AF-A0A094GB21-F1
#
_entry.id   AF-A0A094GB21-F1
#
_cell.length_a   1.000
_cell.length_b   1.000
_cell.length_c   1.000
_cell.angle_alpha   90.00
_cell.angle_beta   90.00
_cell.angle_gamma   90.00
#
_symmetry.space_group_name_H-M   'P 1'
#
loop_
_entity.id
_entity.type
_entity.pdbx_description
1 polymer ?
#
loop_
_entity_poly.entity_id
_entity_poly.type
_entity_poly.pdbx_seq_one_letter_code
_entity_poly.pdbx_strand_id
1 'polypeptide(L)'
;MVKVKRAPKSMIGVNRGMVARARALSALLSSSHLQLSKSKTQSQPRDDRDRQRDQKQRTKMSTHDMRERHRMYHGTTKPAQELNLSVLNTKRNISRHPSIAKAQSQDDEVVFLYDTKSLEKEKVGCNWCELANFSTHSDYPVTVTNNVDNATFPEGFHFIQHSILRDGVARADAGFKMGCECAQDGDCEYRGCYCIQDMEAKSNKLGAPRKANAYLSKGPKAGCLRKEILDSRLVLYECHDSCVCSKDCSNRIVEQGRKVPLEIFRTADGRGWGVRSSVTIKEGQFVDTYVGEIITSAEAQRRREESRVAQRKDVYLFALDKFSDPDSIDERLSGPCLEVDGEFMAGPTRFINHSCDPNLRIFARVGDHADKHVHDLAFFAINDIPAGEELTFDYVDGLEGDLAEDGKVQKHHKDMTRCLCGAPECRKFLW
;
A
#
# COMPACT_ATOMS: atom_id res chain seq x y z
N MET A 1 -9.35 -46.93 10.14
CA MET A 1 -10.41 -45.92 9.98
C MET A 1 -10.24 -44.86 11.06
N VAL A 2 -9.65 -43.71 10.74
CA VAL A 2 -9.49 -42.58 11.67
C VAL A 2 -10.40 -41.46 11.17
N LYS A 3 -11.45 -41.15 11.94
CA LYS A 3 -12.40 -40.07 11.65
C LYS A 3 -11.77 -38.73 12.06
N VAL A 4 -11.46 -37.89 11.08
CA VAL A 4 -11.13 -36.48 11.28
C VAL A 4 -12.43 -35.69 11.44
N LYS A 5 -12.66 -35.09 12.61
CA LYS A 5 -13.79 -34.17 12.86
C LYS A 5 -13.45 -32.80 12.27
N ARG A 6 -14.27 -32.31 11.33
CA ARG A 6 -14.23 -30.93 10.83
C ARG A 6 -14.70 -29.96 11.91
N ALA A 7 -13.97 -28.87 12.09
CA ALA A 7 -14.35 -27.74 12.94
C ALA A 7 -15.47 -26.89 12.28
N PRO A 8 -16.31 -26.19 13.07
CA PRO A 8 -17.43 -25.41 12.55
C PRO A 8 -16.95 -24.10 11.89
N LYS A 9 -17.67 -23.69 10.83
CA LYS A 9 -17.47 -22.43 10.11
C LYS A 9 -17.81 -21.24 11.03
N SER A 10 -16.81 -20.48 11.47
CA SER A 10 -17.00 -19.13 12.00
C SER A 10 -16.93 -18.12 10.86
N MET A 11 -17.82 -17.12 10.88
CA MET A 11 -17.87 -16.02 9.92
C MET A 11 -16.53 -15.27 9.92
N ILE A 12 -15.80 -15.36 8.81
CA ILE A 12 -14.56 -14.64 8.56
C ILE A 12 -14.88 -13.69 7.41
N GLY A 13 -14.89 -12.38 7.69
CA GLY A 13 -14.92 -11.35 6.65
C GLY A 13 -13.64 -11.46 5.82
N VAL A 14 -13.83 -11.82 4.54
CA VAL A 14 -12.75 -12.05 3.56
C VAL A 14 -12.47 -10.72 2.85
N ASN A 15 -11.19 -10.30 2.76
CA ASN A 15 -10.72 -9.27 1.82
C ASN A 15 -11.19 -9.68 0.42
N ARG A 16 -12.16 -8.95 -0.15
CA ARG A 16 -12.81 -9.32 -1.42
C ARG A 16 -12.50 -8.32 -2.54
N GLY A 17 -11.74 -7.28 -2.26
CA GLY A 17 -11.48 -6.21 -3.21
C GLY A 17 -10.13 -6.27 -3.91
N MET A 18 -9.89 -7.27 -4.78
CA MET A 18 -8.85 -7.08 -5.82
C MET A 18 -9.24 -7.51 -7.25
N VAL A 19 -10.26 -8.33 -7.51
CA VAL A 19 -10.59 -8.71 -8.92
C VAL A 19 -12.09 -8.86 -9.23
N ALA A 20 -13.02 -8.73 -8.27
CA ALA A 20 -14.39 -9.24 -8.49
C ALA A 20 -15.46 -8.25 -9.01
N ARG A 21 -15.23 -6.93 -9.13
CA ARG A 21 -16.35 -5.97 -9.29
C ARG A 21 -16.39 -5.09 -10.55
N ALA A 22 -15.69 -5.48 -11.62
CA ALA A 22 -15.94 -4.90 -12.95
C ALA A 22 -17.12 -5.56 -13.72
N ARG A 23 -17.75 -6.63 -13.19
CA ARG A 23 -18.81 -7.37 -13.92
C ARG A 23 -20.25 -7.20 -13.42
N ALA A 24 -20.48 -6.67 -12.21
CA ALA A 24 -21.84 -6.58 -11.66
C ALA A 24 -22.63 -5.33 -12.10
N LEU A 25 -21.96 -4.24 -12.49
CA LEU A 25 -22.64 -2.98 -12.89
C LEU A 25 -22.98 -2.90 -14.39
N SER A 26 -22.35 -3.72 -15.24
CA SER A 26 -22.67 -3.75 -16.68
C SER A 26 -23.84 -4.70 -17.02
N ALA A 27 -24.13 -5.68 -16.15
CA ALA A 27 -25.21 -6.66 -16.35
C ALA A 27 -26.59 -6.16 -15.89
N LEU A 28 -26.66 -5.16 -15.00
CA LEU A 28 -27.94 -4.59 -14.54
C LEU A 28 -28.50 -3.49 -15.46
N LEU A 29 -27.72 -3.04 -16.45
CA LEU A 29 -28.17 -2.06 -17.44
C LEU A 29 -28.49 -2.68 -18.83
N SER A 30 -28.44 -4.01 -18.97
CA SER A 30 -28.65 -4.69 -20.27
C SER A 30 -29.80 -5.70 -20.32
N SER A 31 -30.67 -5.78 -19.30
CA SER A 31 -31.81 -6.69 -19.33
C SER A 31 -33.06 -6.07 -18.71
N SER A 32 -33.73 -5.24 -19.49
CA SER A 32 -35.16 -4.91 -19.33
C SER A 32 -35.69 -4.36 -20.65
N HIS A 33 -36.19 -5.22 -21.53
CA HIS A 33 -37.46 -5.00 -22.25
C HIS A 33 -37.80 -6.15 -23.20
N LEU A 34 -38.83 -6.92 -22.81
CA LEU A 34 -39.85 -7.54 -23.68
C LEU A 34 -41.06 -7.76 -22.74
N GLN A 35 -42.29 -7.32 -23.01
CA GLN A 35 -43.05 -7.42 -24.26
C GLN A 35 -44.15 -6.35 -24.44
N LEU A 36 -44.35 -5.95 -25.70
CA LEU A 36 -45.60 -5.72 -26.46
C LEU A 36 -46.69 -4.74 -25.96
N SER A 37 -46.94 -3.66 -26.72
CA SER A 37 -48.03 -3.60 -27.71
C SER A 37 -48.03 -2.31 -28.55
N LYS A 38 -48.73 -2.39 -29.70
CA LYS A 38 -48.63 -1.62 -30.96
C LYS A 38 -49.03 -0.13 -30.90
N SER A 39 -48.42 0.69 -31.78
CA SER A 39 -49.17 1.44 -32.81
C SER A 39 -48.24 1.95 -33.94
N LYS A 40 -48.84 2.13 -35.12
CA LYS A 40 -48.23 2.32 -36.45
C LYS A 40 -47.79 3.77 -36.69
N THR A 41 -46.65 3.98 -37.35
CA THR A 41 -46.54 4.93 -38.49
C THR A 41 -45.27 4.70 -39.31
N GLN A 42 -45.41 4.77 -40.63
CA GLN A 42 -44.38 4.56 -41.66
C GLN A 42 -43.40 5.74 -41.80
N SER A 43 -42.15 5.44 -42.19
CA SER A 43 -41.49 6.03 -43.38
C SER A 43 -40.18 5.28 -43.70
N GLN A 44 -39.88 5.12 -45.00
CA GLN A 44 -38.79 4.29 -45.56
C GLN A 44 -37.47 5.11 -45.77
N PRO A 45 -36.44 4.64 -46.56
CA PRO A 45 -35.13 4.28 -46.02
C PRO A 45 -33.97 5.06 -46.68
N ARG A 46 -32.72 4.92 -46.20
CA ARG A 46 -31.53 5.20 -47.03
C ARG A 46 -30.37 4.23 -46.75
N ASP A 47 -30.18 3.36 -47.74
CA ASP A 47 -28.96 2.88 -48.40
C ASP A 47 -27.73 2.40 -47.60
N ASP A 48 -27.56 1.07 -47.69
CA ASP A 48 -26.29 0.35 -47.79
C ASP A 48 -25.39 0.91 -48.90
N ARG A 49 -24.12 1.15 -48.57
CA ARG A 49 -22.99 0.88 -49.48
C ARG A 49 -21.69 0.71 -48.68
N ASP A 50 -20.94 -0.29 -49.10
CA ASP A 50 -19.52 -0.56 -48.82
C ASP A 50 -19.16 -1.33 -47.53
N ARG A 51 -19.63 -2.58 -47.49
CA ARG A 51 -18.87 -3.70 -46.93
C ARG A 51 -18.08 -4.40 -48.05
N GLN A 52 -16.81 -4.66 -47.76
CA GLN A 52 -15.88 -5.67 -48.35
C GLN A 52 -14.78 -5.19 -49.31
N ARG A 53 -13.62 -4.87 -48.73
CA ARG A 53 -12.23 -5.25 -49.10
C ARG A 53 -11.34 -4.31 -48.27
N ASP A 54 -10.43 -4.73 -47.41
CA ASP A 54 -9.33 -5.64 -47.68
C ASP A 54 -8.85 -6.36 -46.42
N GLN A 55 -8.63 -7.66 -46.58
CA GLN A 55 -7.89 -8.50 -45.67
C GLN A 55 -6.57 -8.84 -46.36
N LYS A 56 -5.45 -8.18 -45.98
CA LYS A 56 -4.11 -8.80 -45.91
C LYS A 56 -2.99 -7.83 -45.48
N GLN A 57 -2.03 -8.45 -44.79
CA GLN A 57 -0.66 -8.00 -44.47
C GLN A 57 -0.49 -7.03 -43.28
N ARG A 58 -0.30 -7.64 -42.10
CA ARG A 58 0.56 -7.06 -41.06
C ARG A 58 1.82 -7.92 -40.97
N THR A 59 2.91 -7.39 -41.50
CA THR A 59 4.27 -7.92 -41.36
C THR A 59 4.66 -7.95 -39.88
N LYS A 60 5.31 -9.03 -39.43
CA LYS A 60 5.91 -9.11 -38.09
C LYS A 60 7.06 -8.10 -38.02
N MET A 61 6.98 -7.14 -37.10
CA MET A 61 8.10 -6.25 -36.77
C MET A 61 9.21 -7.02 -36.04
N SER A 62 10.44 -6.67 -36.37
CA SER A 62 11.67 -7.25 -35.84
C SER A 62 11.90 -6.87 -34.36
N THR A 63 12.59 -7.72 -33.61
CA THR A 63 12.97 -7.51 -32.20
C THR A 63 13.83 -6.26 -31.97
N HIS A 64 14.40 -5.68 -33.03
CA HIS A 64 15.11 -4.41 -32.98
C HIS A 64 14.17 -3.22 -32.70
N ASP A 65 12.93 -3.22 -33.21
CA ASP A 65 11.95 -2.14 -33.01
C ASP A 65 11.37 -2.07 -31.58
N MET A 66 11.41 -3.19 -30.84
CA MET A 66 10.99 -3.20 -29.43
C MET A 66 12.01 -2.51 -28.51
N ARG A 67 13.31 -2.64 -28.82
CA ARG A 67 14.39 -1.96 -28.09
C ARG A 67 14.42 -0.47 -28.40
N GLU A 68 14.06 -0.07 -29.61
CA GLU A 68 14.05 1.34 -30.03
C GLU A 68 12.88 2.13 -29.41
N ARG A 69 11.71 1.48 -29.21
CA ARG A 69 10.62 2.07 -28.40
C ARG A 69 10.95 2.19 -26.91
N HIS A 70 11.75 1.29 -26.35
CA HIS A 70 12.23 1.39 -24.96
C HIS A 70 13.21 2.56 -24.77
N ARG A 71 13.97 2.92 -25.82
CA ARG A 71 14.89 4.06 -25.85
C ARG A 71 14.17 5.42 -25.98
N MET A 72 12.92 5.42 -26.45
CA MET A 72 12.12 6.64 -26.65
C MET A 72 11.44 7.15 -25.37
N TYR A 73 11.27 6.30 -24.35
CA TYR A 73 10.70 6.66 -23.03
C TYR A 73 11.76 7.13 -22.00
N HIS A 74 13.05 7.00 -22.32
CA HIS A 74 14.17 7.47 -21.50
C HIS A 74 15.09 8.32 -22.37
N GLY A 75 14.83 9.63 -22.39
CA GLY A 75 15.34 10.58 -23.37
C GLY A 75 16.87 10.59 -23.56
N THR A 76 17.31 10.94 -24.77
CA THR A 76 18.70 11.28 -25.09
C THR A 76 18.75 12.66 -25.76
N THR A 77 19.78 13.48 -25.45
CA THR A 77 20.66 14.13 -26.46
C THR A 77 21.81 14.96 -25.84
N LYS A 78 23.05 14.60 -26.27
CA LYS A 78 24.28 15.35 -26.66
C LYS A 78 24.99 16.41 -25.75
N PRO A 79 26.31 16.63 -25.94
CA PRO A 79 27.23 17.09 -24.90
C PRO A 79 27.68 18.56 -25.05
N ALA A 80 27.89 19.26 -23.92
CA ALA A 80 28.67 20.50 -23.88
C ALA A 80 29.37 20.68 -22.50
N GLN A 81 30.70 20.64 -22.58
CA GLN A 81 31.79 21.31 -21.86
C GLN A 81 31.76 21.52 -20.32
N GLU A 82 32.89 21.13 -19.73
CA GLU A 82 33.33 21.24 -18.33
C GLU A 82 33.19 22.65 -17.75
N LEU A 83 32.74 22.75 -16.49
CA LEU A 83 33.04 23.89 -15.61
C LEU A 83 33.05 23.46 -14.12
N ASN A 84 33.89 24.15 -13.36
CA ASN A 84 34.66 23.69 -12.21
C ASN A 84 33.91 23.82 -10.85
N LEU A 85 33.95 22.76 -10.03
CA LEU A 85 33.33 22.64 -8.72
C LEU A 85 34.27 23.10 -7.60
N SER A 86 34.08 24.31 -7.10
CA SER A 86 34.54 24.67 -5.77
C SER A 86 33.52 25.59 -5.11
N VAL A 87 33.40 25.48 -3.79
CA VAL A 87 32.54 26.25 -2.87
C VAL A 87 31.19 25.61 -2.58
N LEU A 88 31.15 24.65 -1.64
CA LEU A 88 30.11 24.57 -0.62
C LEU A 88 30.68 23.86 0.62
N ASN A 89 31.12 24.64 1.60
CA ASN A 89 31.52 24.14 2.91
C ASN A 89 31.07 25.15 3.97
N THR A 90 30.03 24.84 4.76
CA THR A 90 29.80 25.47 6.06
C THR A 90 28.90 24.59 6.93
N LYS A 91 29.43 24.26 8.12
CA LYS A 91 28.92 23.27 9.08
C LYS A 91 27.87 23.88 10.01
N ARG A 92 26.83 23.12 10.39
CA ARG A 92 26.09 23.28 11.66
C ARG A 92 25.76 21.92 12.28
N ASN A 93 26.00 21.84 13.60
CA ASN A 93 25.95 20.64 14.43
C ASN A 93 24.51 20.24 14.80
N ILE A 94 24.20 18.94 14.80
CA ILE A 94 23.00 18.35 15.42
C ILE A 94 23.44 17.30 16.46
N SER A 95 22.80 17.36 17.62
CA SER A 95 23.04 16.53 18.81
C SER A 95 22.54 15.09 18.62
N ARG A 96 23.37 14.08 18.98
CA ARG A 96 23.06 12.64 18.86
C ARG A 96 22.54 12.08 20.20
N HIS A 97 21.50 11.25 20.16
CA HIS A 97 21.00 10.48 21.31
C HIS A 97 21.90 9.25 21.60
N PRO A 98 22.09 8.82 22.87
CA PRO A 98 23.10 7.83 23.23
C PRO A 98 22.55 6.40 23.08
N SER A 99 22.68 5.83 21.89
CA SER A 99 22.55 4.37 21.67
C SER A 99 23.43 3.84 20.54
N ILE A 100 24.13 4.72 19.82
CA ILE A 100 25.02 4.35 18.72
C ILE A 100 26.40 4.05 19.31
N ALA A 101 26.57 2.85 19.86
CA ALA A 101 27.87 2.35 20.26
C ALA A 101 28.65 1.87 19.03
N LYS A 102 29.56 2.72 18.57
CA LYS A 102 30.83 2.40 17.88
C LYS A 102 30.75 1.46 16.68
N ALA A 103 30.46 2.03 15.51
CA ALA A 103 31.20 1.67 14.30
C ALA A 103 32.10 2.87 13.95
N GLN A 104 33.41 2.70 14.08
CA GLN A 104 34.39 3.64 13.56
C GLN A 104 34.52 3.40 12.05
N SER A 105 33.91 4.27 11.26
CA SER A 105 34.37 4.55 9.90
C SER A 105 34.37 6.06 9.73
N GLN A 106 35.55 6.61 9.43
CA GLN A 106 35.69 7.97 8.90
C GLN A 106 34.92 8.04 7.57
N ASP A 107 34.34 9.22 7.30
CA ASP A 107 33.45 9.55 6.18
C ASP A 107 31.96 9.34 6.45
N ASP A 108 31.41 10.14 7.38
CA ASP A 108 29.96 10.42 7.47
C ASP A 108 29.56 11.38 6.31
N GLU A 109 29.73 10.92 5.07
CA GLU A 109 29.14 11.55 3.89
C GLU A 109 27.76 10.92 3.69
N VAL A 110 26.69 11.73 3.72
CA VAL A 110 25.36 11.24 3.37
C VAL A 110 25.38 10.99 1.86
N VAL A 111 25.57 9.74 1.47
CA VAL A 111 25.74 9.34 0.07
C VAL A 111 24.40 9.49 -0.67
N PHE A 112 24.25 10.58 -1.42
CA PHE A 112 23.20 10.77 -2.42
C PHE A 112 23.83 10.76 -3.81
N LEU A 113 24.04 9.56 -4.37
CA LEU A 113 24.64 9.42 -5.70
C LEU A 113 23.55 9.50 -6.77
N TYR A 114 23.10 10.72 -7.04
CA TYR A 114 22.61 11.07 -8.36
C TYR A 114 23.79 11.66 -9.15
N ASP A 115 23.86 11.38 -10.45
CA ASP A 115 24.70 12.22 -11.30
C ASP A 115 24.20 13.68 -11.22
N THR A 116 25.10 14.64 -11.44
CA THR A 116 24.80 16.07 -11.26
C THR A 116 23.59 16.55 -12.06
N LYS A 117 23.30 15.91 -13.21
CA LYS A 117 22.14 16.22 -14.06
C LYS A 117 20.81 15.74 -13.47
N SER A 118 20.80 14.59 -12.82
CA SER A 118 19.60 14.05 -12.19
C SER A 118 19.24 14.84 -10.93
N LEU A 119 20.26 15.29 -10.18
CA LEU A 119 20.10 16.20 -9.04
C LEU A 119 19.50 17.56 -9.45
N GLU A 120 19.93 18.13 -10.58
CA GLU A 120 19.43 19.43 -11.08
C GLU A 120 17.94 19.38 -11.45
N LYS A 121 17.49 18.29 -12.10
CA LYS A 121 16.06 18.10 -12.43
C LYS A 121 15.21 17.93 -11.19
N GLU A 122 15.73 17.19 -10.22
CA GLU A 122 15.01 16.92 -8.98
C GLU A 122 14.83 18.17 -8.10
N LYS A 123 15.78 19.12 -8.12
CA LYS A 123 15.67 20.39 -7.37
C LYS A 123 14.41 21.21 -7.70
N VAL A 124 13.80 21.02 -8.87
CA VAL A 124 12.59 21.77 -9.30
C VAL A 124 11.33 21.33 -8.54
N GLY A 125 11.26 20.08 -8.07
CA GLY A 125 10.18 19.54 -7.21
C GLY A 125 10.65 19.05 -5.83
N CYS A 126 11.97 19.10 -5.58
CA CYS A 126 12.73 18.62 -4.43
C CYS A 126 12.04 17.52 -3.60
N ASN A 127 11.91 16.32 -4.14
CA ASN A 127 11.43 15.16 -3.38
C ASN A 127 12.27 14.89 -2.10
N TRP A 128 13.56 15.29 -2.12
CA TRP A 128 14.40 15.28 -0.91
C TRP A 128 13.95 16.23 0.17
N CYS A 129 13.52 17.44 -0.19
CA CYS A 129 13.05 18.42 0.76
C CYS A 129 11.77 17.90 1.45
N GLU A 130 10.91 17.21 0.69
CA GLU A 130 9.70 16.57 1.22
C GLU A 130 10.04 15.47 2.23
N LEU A 131 10.95 14.54 1.87
CA LEU A 131 11.39 13.49 2.77
C LEU A 131 12.08 14.05 4.02
N ALA A 132 12.94 15.06 3.85
CA ALA A 132 13.64 15.72 4.96
C ALA A 132 12.68 16.45 5.91
N ASN A 133 11.49 16.83 5.43
CA ASN A 133 10.45 17.49 6.22
C ASN A 133 9.55 16.49 6.97
N PHE A 134 9.74 15.18 6.80
CA PHE A 134 9.01 14.19 7.60
C PHE A 134 9.39 14.35 9.07
N SER A 135 8.39 14.33 9.95
CA SER A 135 8.63 14.58 11.38
C SER A 135 9.56 13.57 12.04
N THR A 136 9.68 12.37 11.47
CA THR A 136 10.57 11.31 11.97
C THR A 136 11.93 11.28 11.26
N HIS A 137 12.19 12.14 10.27
CA HIS A 137 13.38 12.03 9.41
C HIS A 137 14.70 12.20 10.17
N SER A 138 14.73 13.05 11.20
CA SER A 138 15.95 13.29 12.00
C SER A 138 16.44 12.03 12.72
N ASP A 139 15.50 11.24 13.25
CA ASP A 139 15.80 10.04 14.03
C ASP A 139 15.78 8.77 13.16
N TYR A 140 14.93 8.77 12.14
CA TYR A 140 14.65 7.65 11.25
C TYR A 140 14.58 8.15 9.80
N PRO A 141 15.72 8.45 9.16
CA PRO A 141 15.73 9.06 7.83
C PRO A 141 15.08 8.16 6.76
N VAL A 142 14.61 8.79 5.68
CA VAL A 142 14.38 8.13 4.39
C VAL A 142 15.47 8.59 3.45
N THR A 143 16.31 7.68 2.98
CA THR A 143 17.34 7.96 1.99
C THR A 143 16.99 7.30 0.67
N VAL A 144 17.64 7.73 -0.41
CA VAL A 144 17.44 7.13 -1.73
C VAL A 144 18.77 6.95 -2.44
N THR A 145 18.92 5.78 -3.07
CA THR A 145 20.14 5.42 -3.79
C THR A 145 19.81 4.81 -5.15
N ASN A 146 20.50 5.26 -6.19
CA ASN A 146 20.45 4.62 -7.50
C ASN A 146 21.86 4.43 -8.06
N ASN A 147 22.36 3.20 -7.97
CA ASN A 147 23.66 2.80 -8.52
C ASN A 147 23.52 1.86 -9.73
N VAL A 148 22.32 1.78 -10.33
CA VAL A 148 21.99 0.78 -11.37
C VAL A 148 21.73 1.44 -12.71
N ASP A 149 20.96 2.53 -12.73
CA ASP A 149 20.58 3.24 -13.95
C ASP A 149 20.37 4.74 -13.67
N ASN A 150 19.89 5.48 -14.67
CA ASN A 150 19.63 6.92 -14.56
C ASN A 150 18.13 7.22 -14.28
N ALA A 151 17.38 6.26 -13.70
CA ALA A 151 15.98 6.48 -13.38
C ALA A 151 15.83 7.42 -12.18
N THR A 152 14.85 8.31 -12.28
CA THR A 152 14.39 9.21 -11.21
C THR A 152 12.96 8.85 -10.82
N PHE A 153 12.40 9.55 -9.85
CA PHE A 153 10.96 9.48 -9.58
C PHE A 153 10.14 10.03 -10.76
N PRO A 154 8.87 9.60 -10.90
CA PRO A 154 7.97 10.15 -11.90
C PRO A 154 7.80 11.66 -11.76
N GLU A 155 7.61 12.35 -12.88
CA GLU A 155 7.29 13.79 -12.87
C GLU A 155 5.98 14.04 -12.12
N GLY A 156 5.97 15.04 -11.23
CA GLY A 156 4.81 15.36 -10.38
C GLY A 156 4.58 14.39 -9.22
N PHE A 157 5.52 13.48 -8.94
CA PHE A 157 5.46 12.67 -7.73
C PHE A 157 5.83 13.51 -6.49
N HIS A 158 5.10 13.32 -5.39
CA HIS A 158 5.30 14.02 -4.11
C HIS A 158 5.32 13.04 -2.94
N PHE A 159 6.26 13.22 -2.02
CA PHE A 159 6.27 12.47 -0.77
C PHE A 159 5.33 13.11 0.26
N ILE A 160 4.46 12.28 0.85
CA ILE A 160 3.54 12.69 1.91
C ILE A 160 3.70 11.79 3.13
N GLN A 161 3.51 12.36 4.31
CA GLN A 161 3.59 11.62 5.58
C GLN A 161 2.23 11.07 6.03
N HIS A 162 1.14 11.70 5.63
CA HIS A 162 -0.23 11.32 6.01
C HIS A 162 -1.13 11.33 4.78
N SER A 163 -2.07 10.39 4.72
CA SER A 163 -3.04 10.30 3.62
C SER A 163 -3.90 11.55 3.51
N ILE A 164 -4.24 11.94 2.28
CA ILE A 164 -5.02 13.14 1.96
C ILE A 164 -6.44 12.71 1.58
N LEU A 165 -7.44 13.21 2.29
CA LEU A 165 -8.84 12.96 1.94
C LEU A 165 -9.24 13.84 0.75
N ARG A 166 -9.86 13.24 -0.27
CA ARG A 166 -10.36 13.95 -1.46
C ARG A 166 -11.87 14.14 -1.42
N ASP A 167 -12.38 14.84 -2.43
CA ASP A 167 -13.79 15.16 -2.55
C ASP A 167 -14.68 13.92 -2.42
N GLY A 168 -15.74 14.05 -1.62
CA GLY A 168 -16.64 12.94 -1.30
C GLY A 168 -16.13 12.00 -0.19
N VAL A 169 -14.96 12.26 0.40
CA VAL A 169 -14.42 11.50 1.54
C VAL A 169 -14.33 12.40 2.78
N ALA A 170 -14.95 11.97 3.87
CA ALA A 170 -14.89 12.66 5.15
C ALA A 170 -14.70 11.67 6.30
N ARG A 171 -14.01 12.14 7.35
CA ARG A 171 -14.01 11.49 8.67
C ARG A 171 -15.36 11.71 9.36
N ALA A 172 -15.62 10.91 10.37
CA ALA A 172 -16.76 11.10 11.26
C ALA A 172 -16.72 12.48 11.92
N ASP A 173 -17.91 13.07 12.09
CA ASP A 173 -18.06 14.33 12.81
C ASP A 173 -17.54 14.19 14.24
N ALA A 174 -17.01 15.29 14.78
CA ALA A 174 -16.42 15.33 16.12
C ALA A 174 -17.39 14.85 17.23
N GLY A 175 -18.70 15.01 17.04
CA GLY A 175 -19.71 14.55 18.00
C GLY A 175 -19.86 13.02 18.11
N PHE A 176 -19.38 12.26 17.13
CA PHE A 176 -19.38 10.79 17.17
C PHE A 176 -18.06 10.21 17.64
N LYS A 177 -17.03 11.06 17.82
CA LYS A 177 -15.71 10.62 18.25
C LYS A 177 -15.70 10.29 19.73
N MET A 178 -15.13 9.14 20.06
CA MET A 178 -15.07 8.65 21.43
C MET A 178 -13.71 8.01 21.68
N GLY A 179 -12.99 8.53 22.68
CA GLY A 179 -11.75 7.96 23.17
C GLY A 179 -11.94 7.19 24.47
N CYS A 180 -10.87 6.56 24.95
CA CYS A 180 -10.87 5.93 26.26
C CYS A 180 -10.69 6.96 27.39
N GLU A 181 -11.25 6.61 28.55
CA GLU A 181 -11.13 7.36 29.81
C GLU A 181 -10.18 6.67 30.80
N CYS A 182 -9.23 5.88 30.28
CA CYS A 182 -8.24 5.18 31.09
C CYS A 182 -7.43 6.16 31.96
N ALA A 183 -7.32 5.86 33.25
CA ALA A 183 -6.62 6.72 34.20
C ALA A 183 -5.10 6.69 34.00
N GLN A 184 -4.57 5.53 33.59
CA GLN A 184 -3.15 5.35 33.25
C GLN A 184 -2.99 4.72 31.87
N ASP A 185 -1.87 5.04 31.20
CA ASP A 185 -1.55 4.47 29.89
C ASP A 185 -1.50 2.93 29.91
N GLY A 186 -1.10 2.34 31.04
CA GLY A 186 -1.08 0.88 31.21
C GLY A 186 -2.47 0.23 31.22
N ASP A 187 -3.52 0.99 31.56
CA ASP A 187 -4.90 0.48 31.55
C ASP A 187 -5.41 0.25 30.11
N CYS A 188 -4.82 0.94 29.14
CA CYS A 188 -5.10 0.77 27.70
C CYS A 188 -4.70 -0.62 27.19
N GLU A 189 -3.97 -1.41 27.98
CA GLU A 189 -3.55 -2.75 27.61
C GLU A 189 -4.64 -3.80 27.85
N TYR A 190 -5.72 -3.46 28.54
CA TYR A 190 -6.73 -4.41 29.03
C TYR A 190 -8.13 -4.11 28.46
N ARG A 191 -9.02 -5.10 28.46
CA ARG A 191 -10.40 -4.97 27.92
C ARG A 191 -11.27 -3.90 28.61
N GLY A 192 -10.80 -3.33 29.72
CA GLY A 192 -11.44 -2.16 30.33
C GLY A 192 -11.31 -0.89 29.47
N CYS A 193 -10.32 -0.83 28.58
CA CYS A 193 -10.15 0.27 27.63
C CYS A 193 -11.17 0.19 26.50
N TYR A 194 -11.91 1.29 26.28
CA TYR A 194 -12.95 1.39 25.27
C TYR A 194 -12.44 1.14 23.86
N CYS A 195 -11.22 1.58 23.56
CA CYS A 195 -10.61 1.42 22.23
C CYS A 195 -10.42 -0.04 21.82
N ILE A 196 -10.35 -1.01 22.74
CA ILE A 196 -10.10 -2.42 22.39
C ILE A 196 -11.27 -3.34 22.75
N GLN A 197 -12.46 -2.79 22.98
CA GLN A 197 -13.65 -3.58 23.29
C GLN A 197 -14.08 -4.48 22.11
N ASP A 198 -13.97 -3.96 20.88
CA ASP A 198 -14.32 -4.64 19.63
C ASP A 198 -13.28 -5.71 19.21
N MET A 199 -12.17 -5.86 19.93
CA MET A 199 -11.21 -6.94 19.64
C MET A 199 -11.80 -8.31 20.01
N GLU A 200 -11.84 -9.20 19.02
CA GLU A 200 -12.23 -10.61 19.18
C GLU A 200 -11.26 -11.30 20.14
N ALA A 201 -11.74 -11.68 21.34
CA ALA A 201 -10.95 -12.48 22.27
C ALA A 201 -11.25 -13.97 22.11
N LYS A 202 -10.20 -14.80 22.09
CA LYS A 202 -10.37 -16.21 22.42
C LYS A 202 -10.78 -16.32 23.89
N SER A 203 -11.86 -17.05 24.17
CA SER A 203 -12.34 -17.31 25.53
C SER A 203 -11.22 -17.90 26.40
N ASN A 204 -10.93 -17.32 27.56
CA ASN A 204 -9.93 -17.86 28.47
C ASN A 204 -10.48 -19.06 29.26
N LYS A 205 -9.67 -20.11 29.36
CA LYS A 205 -9.65 -21.00 30.52
C LYS A 205 -8.81 -20.31 31.61
N LEU A 206 -9.43 -20.02 32.76
CA LEU A 206 -8.85 -19.49 34.01
C LEU A 206 -8.52 -17.98 34.09
N GLY A 207 -9.48 -17.19 34.60
CA GLY A 207 -9.35 -16.42 35.85
C GLY A 207 -8.50 -15.15 35.94
N ALA A 208 -7.50 -14.90 35.09
CA ALA A 208 -6.67 -13.68 35.16
C ALA A 208 -7.01 -12.68 34.04
N PRO A 209 -7.02 -11.35 34.32
CA PRO A 209 -7.13 -10.34 33.27
C PRO A 209 -5.86 -10.37 32.42
N ARG A 210 -5.96 -10.92 31.21
CA ARG A 210 -4.89 -10.86 30.23
C ARG A 210 -4.95 -9.54 29.47
N LYS A 211 -3.76 -9.01 29.17
CA LYS A 211 -3.61 -7.90 28.23
C LYS A 211 -4.24 -8.29 26.90
N ALA A 212 -5.09 -7.43 26.37
CA ALA A 212 -5.87 -7.64 25.17
C ALA A 212 -5.41 -6.75 24.00
N ASN A 213 -4.60 -5.71 24.27
CA ASN A 213 -4.06 -4.85 23.23
C ASN A 213 -3.19 -5.64 22.24
N ALA A 214 -3.04 -5.12 21.02
CA ALA A 214 -2.34 -5.83 19.95
C ALA A 214 -0.81 -5.93 20.17
N TYR A 215 -0.24 -5.09 21.03
CA TYR A 215 1.21 -4.90 21.16
C TYR A 215 1.77 -5.47 22.46
N LEU A 216 3.00 -5.98 22.40
CA LEU A 216 3.80 -6.28 23.58
C LEU A 216 4.23 -4.97 24.24
N SER A 217 3.96 -4.79 25.53
CA SER A 217 4.26 -3.52 26.20
C SER A 217 5.59 -3.48 26.95
N LYS A 218 6.23 -4.63 27.17
CA LYS A 218 7.49 -4.74 27.91
C LYS A 218 8.45 -5.73 27.26
N GLY A 219 9.73 -5.59 27.60
CA GLY A 219 10.80 -6.47 27.18
C GLY A 219 11.40 -6.11 25.82
N PRO A 220 12.30 -6.95 25.28
CA PRO A 220 13.07 -6.64 24.06
C PRO A 220 12.24 -6.48 22.79
N LYS A 221 10.98 -6.96 22.79
CA LYS A 221 10.00 -6.83 21.70
C LYS A 221 8.88 -5.83 22.04
N ALA A 222 9.09 -4.90 22.98
CA ALA A 222 8.11 -3.85 23.26
C ALA A 222 7.76 -3.06 21.99
N GLY A 223 6.48 -2.78 21.77
CA GLY A 223 5.93 -2.17 20.55
C GLY A 223 5.71 -3.12 19.38
N CYS A 224 6.20 -4.37 19.44
CA CYS A 224 5.90 -5.37 18.40
C CYS A 224 4.51 -5.99 18.62
N LEU A 225 3.86 -6.41 17.54
CA LEU A 225 2.62 -7.19 17.58
C LEU A 225 2.79 -8.48 18.37
N ARG A 226 1.76 -8.84 19.12
CA ARG A 226 1.65 -10.16 19.75
C ARG A 226 1.56 -11.22 18.66
N LYS A 227 2.19 -12.37 18.89
CA LYS A 227 2.22 -13.50 17.94
C LYS A 227 0.83 -13.93 17.49
N GLU A 228 -0.13 -13.96 18.42
CA GLU A 228 -1.53 -14.31 18.13
C GLU A 228 -2.24 -13.33 17.17
N ILE A 229 -1.85 -12.05 17.19
CA ILE A 229 -2.37 -11.04 16.26
C ILE A 229 -1.62 -11.14 14.93
N LEU A 230 -0.30 -11.30 14.97
CA LEU A 230 0.56 -11.44 13.79
C LEU A 230 0.19 -12.65 12.92
N ASP A 231 -0.13 -13.77 13.56
CA ASP A 231 -0.58 -15.00 12.89
C ASP A 231 -2.05 -14.92 12.45
N SER A 232 -2.75 -13.82 12.75
CA SER A 232 -4.13 -13.55 12.37
C SER A 232 -4.24 -12.43 11.32
N ARG A 233 -5.48 -12.09 10.95
CA ARG A 233 -5.83 -10.89 10.16
C ARG A 233 -6.78 -9.98 10.94
N LEU A 234 -6.65 -9.97 12.26
CA LEU A 234 -7.48 -9.12 13.12
C LEU A 234 -7.13 -7.65 12.92
N VAL A 235 -8.12 -6.80 13.19
CA VAL A 235 -7.98 -5.34 13.19
C VAL A 235 -7.13 -4.91 14.38
N LEU A 236 -6.27 -3.92 14.17
CA LEU A 236 -5.52 -3.25 15.23
C LEU A 236 -6.33 -2.03 15.67
N TYR A 237 -6.94 -2.10 16.85
CA TYR A 237 -7.60 -0.93 17.45
C TYR A 237 -6.64 -0.21 18.39
N GLU A 238 -6.33 1.04 18.05
CA GLU A 238 -5.41 1.89 18.79
C GLU A 238 -6.16 3.00 19.54
N CYS A 239 -5.51 3.52 20.58
CA CYS A 239 -5.93 4.81 21.12
C CYS A 239 -5.65 5.93 20.09
N HIS A 240 -6.32 7.07 20.28
CA HIS A 240 -6.31 8.19 19.33
C HIS A 240 -6.50 9.53 20.05
N ASP A 241 -6.55 10.63 19.31
CA ASP A 241 -6.54 12.00 19.86
C ASP A 241 -7.67 12.33 20.84
N SER A 242 -8.79 11.60 20.79
CA SER A 242 -9.89 11.81 21.75
C SER A 242 -9.73 11.03 23.06
N CYS A 243 -8.68 10.21 23.19
CA CYS A 243 -8.39 9.44 24.41
C CYS A 243 -7.63 10.27 25.45
N VAL A 244 -7.87 10.00 26.73
CA VAL A 244 -7.16 10.67 27.84
C VAL A 244 -5.70 10.21 27.97
N CYS A 245 -5.38 9.01 27.49
CA CYS A 245 -4.02 8.46 27.58
C CYS A 245 -3.01 9.26 26.74
N SER A 246 -1.75 9.24 27.18
CA SER A 246 -0.69 10.04 26.57
C SER A 246 -0.28 9.53 25.18
N LYS A 247 0.57 10.30 24.49
CA LYS A 247 1.18 9.90 23.21
C LYS A 247 2.13 8.71 23.34
N ASP A 248 2.62 8.41 24.55
CA ASP A 248 3.48 7.26 24.86
C ASP A 248 2.69 5.98 25.21
N CYS A 249 1.36 6.03 25.13
CA CYS A 249 0.50 4.87 25.36
C CYS A 249 0.94 3.67 24.52
N SER A 250 1.04 2.49 25.15
CA SER A 250 1.47 1.24 24.50
C SER A 250 0.46 0.70 23.46
N ASN A 251 -0.67 1.40 23.28
CA ASN A 251 -1.68 1.14 22.25
C ASN A 251 -1.77 2.27 21.20
N ARG A 252 -0.66 2.98 20.92
CA ARG A 252 -0.54 4.04 19.90
C ARG A 252 0.70 3.85 18.99
N ILE A 253 1.05 2.60 18.66
CA ILE A 253 2.28 2.28 17.93
C ILE A 253 2.26 2.83 16.50
N VAL A 254 1.17 2.62 15.75
CA VAL A 254 1.03 3.11 14.37
C VAL A 254 0.88 4.64 14.37
N GLU A 255 0.12 5.20 15.31
CA GLU A 255 -0.03 6.66 15.47
C GLU A 255 1.29 7.40 15.66
N GLN A 256 2.23 6.80 16.41
CA GLN A 256 3.56 7.38 16.67
C GLN A 256 4.45 7.46 15.42
N GLY A 257 4.00 6.89 14.30
CA GLY A 257 4.71 6.94 13.03
C GLY A 257 5.94 6.04 12.98
N ARG A 258 6.61 6.07 11.83
CA ARG A 258 7.75 5.21 11.51
C ARG A 258 8.93 5.44 12.46
N LYS A 259 9.40 4.35 13.07
CA LYS A 259 10.61 4.27 13.91
C LYS A 259 11.70 3.37 13.31
N VAL A 260 11.73 3.32 11.98
CA VAL A 260 12.68 2.51 11.18
C VAL A 260 13.27 3.39 10.08
N PRO A 261 14.61 3.52 9.99
CA PRO A 261 15.23 4.19 8.85
C PRO A 261 15.00 3.36 7.57
N LEU A 262 14.60 4.03 6.49
CA LEU A 262 14.32 3.37 5.21
C LEU A 262 15.23 3.93 4.13
N GLU A 263 15.56 3.07 3.17
CA GLU A 263 16.29 3.42 1.97
C GLU A 263 15.47 2.94 0.77
N ILE A 264 15.06 3.87 -0.09
CA ILE A 264 14.49 3.54 -1.40
C ILE A 264 15.68 3.31 -2.34
N PHE A 265 15.82 2.11 -2.88
CA PHE A 265 16.98 1.76 -3.70
C PHE A 265 16.54 1.24 -5.07
N ARG A 266 17.39 1.41 -6.08
CA ARG A 266 17.16 0.82 -7.40
C ARG A 266 17.56 -0.65 -7.43
N THR A 267 16.65 -1.55 -7.77
CA THR A 267 16.93 -2.99 -7.89
C THR A 267 17.70 -3.28 -9.19
N ALA A 268 18.65 -4.22 -9.13
CA ALA A 268 19.48 -4.59 -10.28
C ALA A 268 18.80 -5.59 -11.24
N ASP A 269 17.68 -6.18 -10.83
CA ASP A 269 16.98 -7.28 -11.51
C ASP A 269 15.78 -6.81 -12.36
N GLY A 270 15.61 -5.51 -12.52
CA GLY A 270 14.58 -4.91 -13.38
C GLY A 270 13.20 -4.78 -12.73
N ARG A 271 13.07 -5.03 -11.41
CA ARG A 271 11.83 -4.73 -10.65
C ARG A 271 11.63 -3.23 -10.42
N GLY A 272 12.68 -2.43 -10.57
CA GLY A 272 12.60 -0.98 -10.53
C GLY A 272 13.08 -0.45 -9.19
N TRP A 273 12.25 0.35 -8.51
CA TRP A 273 12.56 0.80 -7.15
C TRP A 273 12.15 -0.28 -6.15
N GLY A 274 12.89 -0.39 -5.05
CA GLY A 274 12.61 -1.24 -3.90
C GLY A 274 12.85 -0.45 -2.62
N VAL A 275 12.52 -1.05 -1.47
CA VAL A 275 12.78 -0.44 -0.16
C VAL A 275 13.55 -1.43 0.70
N ARG A 276 14.53 -0.96 1.46
CA ARG A 276 15.23 -1.73 2.48
C ARG A 276 15.47 -0.87 3.73
N SER A 277 15.96 -1.48 4.79
CA SER A 277 16.33 -0.80 6.03
C SER A 277 17.81 -0.99 6.33
N SER A 278 18.47 0.04 6.85
CA SER A 278 19.87 -0.04 7.32
C SER A 278 20.03 -0.73 8.68
N VAL A 279 18.91 -1.05 9.33
CA VAL A 279 18.86 -1.75 10.62
C VAL A 279 17.99 -3.00 10.53
N THR A 280 18.27 -3.98 11.38
CA THR A 280 17.43 -5.17 11.52
C THR A 280 16.04 -4.79 12.05
N ILE A 281 14.99 -5.30 11.41
CA ILE A 281 13.60 -5.15 11.83
C ILE A 281 13.15 -6.46 12.48
N LYS A 282 12.54 -6.40 13.67
CA LYS A 282 12.09 -7.60 14.39
C LYS A 282 10.74 -8.07 13.88
N GLU A 283 10.48 -9.37 13.97
CA GLU A 283 9.16 -9.96 13.77
C GLU A 283 8.13 -9.25 14.67
N GLY A 284 7.04 -8.81 14.04
CA GLY A 284 5.95 -8.05 14.64
C GLY A 284 6.22 -6.55 14.76
N GLN A 285 7.37 -6.03 14.33
CA GLN A 285 7.68 -4.60 14.39
C GLN A 285 6.92 -3.82 13.31
N PHE A 286 6.36 -2.68 13.70
CA PHE A 286 5.76 -1.71 12.78
C PHE A 286 6.85 -1.07 11.92
N VAL A 287 6.64 -1.03 10.60
CA VAL A 287 7.57 -0.43 9.63
C VAL A 287 7.09 0.98 9.29
N ASP A 288 5.98 1.09 8.57
CA ASP A 288 5.38 2.36 8.16
C ASP A 288 3.95 2.10 7.64
N THR A 289 3.22 3.16 7.27
CA THR A 289 1.88 3.08 6.67
C THR A 289 1.92 3.19 5.15
N TYR A 290 0.96 2.57 4.47
CA TYR A 290 0.66 2.89 3.07
C TYR A 290 -0.23 4.14 3.05
N VAL A 291 0.30 5.24 2.51
CA VAL A 291 -0.39 6.52 2.43
C VAL A 291 -0.53 6.98 0.99
N GLY A 292 -1.58 7.74 0.74
CA GLY A 292 -1.91 8.28 -0.57
C GLY A 292 -3.13 9.19 -0.52
N GLU A 293 -3.73 9.43 -1.67
CA GLU A 293 -5.02 10.11 -1.76
C GLU A 293 -6.13 9.12 -1.44
N ILE A 294 -6.93 9.37 -0.40
CA ILE A 294 -8.13 8.57 -0.12
C ILE A 294 -9.26 9.11 -0.97
N ILE A 295 -9.72 8.28 -1.91
CA ILE A 295 -10.70 8.61 -2.94
C ILE A 295 -11.90 7.66 -2.86
N THR A 296 -13.02 8.10 -3.43
CA THR A 296 -14.20 7.25 -3.58
C THR A 296 -13.99 6.17 -4.62
N SER A 297 -14.72 5.05 -4.53
CA SER A 297 -14.67 3.99 -5.55
C SER A 297 -15.01 4.50 -6.96
N ALA A 298 -15.91 5.47 -7.07
CA ALA A 298 -16.26 6.10 -8.35
C ALA A 298 -15.07 6.88 -8.95
N GLU A 299 -14.36 7.64 -8.13
CA GLU A 299 -13.15 8.36 -8.55
C GLU A 299 -12.02 7.38 -8.91
N ALA A 300 -11.82 6.34 -8.12
CA ALA A 300 -10.83 5.29 -8.44
C ALA A 300 -11.12 4.65 -9.81
N GLN A 301 -12.38 4.32 -10.08
CA GLN A 301 -12.82 3.78 -11.36
C GLN A 301 -12.59 4.76 -12.52
N ARG A 302 -12.97 6.03 -12.37
CA ARG A 302 -12.71 7.07 -13.38
C ARG A 302 -11.22 7.14 -13.71
N ARG A 303 -10.37 7.17 -12.68
CA ARG A 303 -8.93 7.23 -12.87
C ARG A 303 -8.37 5.95 -13.52
N ARG A 304 -8.92 4.75 -13.24
CA ARG A 304 -8.54 3.49 -13.92
C ARG A 304 -8.80 3.56 -15.42
N GLU A 305 -9.95 4.12 -15.81
CA GLU A 305 -10.38 4.26 -17.20
C GLU A 305 -9.55 5.29 -17.98
N GLU A 306 -9.13 6.37 -17.33
CA GLU A 306 -8.30 7.43 -17.93
C GLU A 306 -6.82 7.03 -18.07
N SER A 307 -6.34 6.09 -17.26
CA SER A 307 -4.97 5.62 -17.37
C SER A 307 -4.76 4.91 -18.70
N ARG A 308 -3.82 5.43 -19.51
CA ARG A 308 -3.41 4.87 -20.81
C ARG A 308 -2.95 3.41 -20.71
N VAL A 309 -2.66 2.94 -19.50
CA VAL A 309 -2.38 1.55 -19.17
C VAL A 309 -3.13 1.23 -17.87
N ALA A 310 -4.44 0.91 -17.97
CA ALA A 310 -5.28 0.53 -16.83
C ALA A 310 -4.59 -0.45 -15.85
N GLN A 311 -3.82 -1.42 -16.39
CA GLN A 311 -3.06 -2.42 -15.64
C GLN A 311 -2.00 -1.85 -14.68
N ARG A 312 -1.47 -0.64 -14.92
CA ARG A 312 -0.48 -0.01 -14.03
C ARG A 312 -1.12 0.72 -12.87
N LYS A 313 -2.38 1.13 -13.02
CA LYS A 313 -3.06 1.90 -11.98
C LYS A 313 -3.49 1.02 -10.81
N ASP A 314 -3.89 -0.21 -11.12
CA ASP A 314 -4.27 -1.20 -10.11
C ASP A 314 -3.12 -1.55 -9.15
N VAL A 315 -1.86 -1.20 -9.47
CA VAL A 315 -0.70 -1.41 -8.60
C VAL A 315 -0.65 -0.41 -7.43
N TYR A 316 -1.22 0.78 -7.61
CA TYR A 316 -1.12 1.87 -6.63
C TYR A 316 -2.43 2.14 -5.88
N LEU A 317 -3.47 1.36 -6.18
CA LEU A 317 -4.79 1.47 -5.54
C LEU A 317 -4.96 0.37 -4.50
N PHE A 318 -5.17 0.78 -3.25
CA PHE A 318 -5.48 -0.14 -2.15
C PHE A 318 -6.87 0.12 -1.61
N ALA A 319 -7.74 -0.90 -1.65
CA ALA A 319 -9.08 -0.80 -1.10
C ALA A 319 -9.05 -0.77 0.44
N LEU A 320 -9.88 0.08 1.04
CA LEU A 320 -10.17 0.11 2.48
C LEU A 320 -11.40 -0.75 2.78
N ASP A 321 -11.31 -2.05 2.45
CA ASP A 321 -12.45 -2.98 2.46
C ASP A 321 -12.59 -3.80 3.74
N LYS A 322 -11.73 -3.57 4.75
CA LYS A 322 -11.69 -4.39 5.97
C LYS A 322 -13.03 -4.44 6.72
N PHE A 323 -13.76 -3.34 6.67
CA PHE A 323 -15.06 -3.17 7.35
C PHE A 323 -16.22 -3.08 6.36
N SER A 324 -15.99 -3.38 5.08
CA SER A 324 -17.07 -3.39 4.10
C SER A 324 -18.03 -4.53 4.38
N ASP A 325 -19.25 -4.18 4.71
CA ASP A 325 -20.32 -5.11 5.05
C ASP A 325 -21.63 -4.59 4.45
N PRO A 326 -22.14 -5.22 3.37
CA PRO A 326 -23.39 -4.82 2.70
C PRO A 326 -24.60 -4.76 3.64
N ASP A 327 -24.58 -5.52 4.75
CA ASP A 327 -25.66 -5.57 5.73
C ASP A 327 -25.46 -4.55 6.87
N SER A 328 -24.39 -3.75 6.84
CA SER A 328 -24.11 -2.70 7.82
C SER A 328 -25.16 -1.60 7.77
N ILE A 329 -25.59 -1.17 8.96
CA ILE A 329 -26.44 0.02 9.14
C ILE A 329 -25.70 1.32 8.83
N ASP A 330 -24.37 1.31 8.88
CA ASP A 330 -23.54 2.46 8.49
C ASP A 330 -23.37 2.45 6.97
N GLU A 331 -23.97 3.42 6.30
CA GLU A 331 -23.93 3.58 4.84
C GLU A 331 -22.49 3.68 4.30
N ARG A 332 -21.55 4.17 5.11
CA ARG A 332 -20.12 4.26 4.76
C ARG A 332 -19.45 2.89 4.69
N LEU A 333 -20.06 1.87 5.30
CA LEU A 333 -19.56 0.49 5.35
C LEU A 333 -20.35 -0.45 4.45
N SER A 334 -21.63 -0.17 4.17
CA SER A 334 -22.47 -0.98 3.26
C SER A 334 -22.31 -0.64 1.78
N GLY A 335 -21.86 0.57 1.47
CA GLY A 335 -21.53 1.00 0.12
C GLY A 335 -20.20 0.44 -0.44
N PRO A 336 -19.79 0.88 -1.64
CA PRO A 336 -18.45 0.64 -2.16
C PRO A 336 -17.39 1.21 -1.20
N CYS A 337 -16.34 0.43 -0.91
CA CYS A 337 -15.22 0.92 -0.10
C CYS A 337 -14.49 2.09 -0.76
N LEU A 338 -13.85 2.89 0.09
CA LEU A 338 -12.87 3.87 -0.33
C LEU A 338 -11.57 3.18 -0.76
N GLU A 339 -10.74 3.90 -1.50
CA GLU A 339 -9.45 3.42 -1.97
C GLU A 339 -8.35 4.46 -1.68
N VAL A 340 -7.14 3.98 -1.39
CA VAL A 340 -5.92 4.81 -1.26
C VAL A 340 -5.16 4.75 -2.58
N ASP A 341 -5.03 5.90 -3.26
CA ASP A 341 -4.25 6.05 -4.50
C ASP A 341 -2.88 6.65 -4.19
N GLY A 342 -1.84 5.82 -4.32
CA GLY A 342 -0.44 6.21 -4.11
C GLY A 342 0.32 6.57 -5.39
N GLU A 343 -0.33 6.76 -6.54
CA GLU A 343 0.37 6.89 -7.82
C GLU A 343 1.31 8.11 -7.86
N PHE A 344 0.81 9.29 -7.45
CA PHE A 344 1.53 10.56 -7.49
C PHE A 344 1.84 11.16 -6.12
N MET A 345 1.15 10.74 -5.06
CA MET A 345 1.40 11.22 -3.70
C MET A 345 1.45 10.02 -2.77
N ALA A 346 2.61 9.73 -2.15
CA ALA A 346 2.72 8.60 -1.24
C ALA A 346 3.91 8.70 -0.28
N GLY A 347 3.97 7.76 0.67
CA GLY A 347 5.13 7.53 1.51
C GLY A 347 6.16 6.57 0.85
N PRO A 348 7.24 6.22 1.56
CA PRO A 348 8.27 5.30 1.05
C PRO A 348 7.71 3.91 0.73
N THR A 349 6.65 3.49 1.43
CA THR A 349 6.01 2.18 1.30
C THR A 349 5.43 1.89 -0.07
N ARG A 350 5.14 2.93 -0.88
CA ARG A 350 4.74 2.80 -2.28
C ARG A 350 5.73 2.00 -3.11
N PHE A 351 7.02 2.07 -2.76
CA PHE A 351 8.11 1.45 -3.51
C PHE A 351 8.45 0.03 -3.01
N ILE A 352 7.70 -0.51 -2.04
CA ILE A 352 7.90 -1.88 -1.55
C ILE A 352 7.41 -2.85 -2.63
N ASN A 353 8.27 -3.76 -3.06
CA ASN A 353 7.94 -4.70 -4.14
C ASN A 353 7.09 -5.88 -3.66
N HIS A 354 6.44 -6.52 -4.62
CA HIS A 354 5.75 -7.78 -4.41
C HIS A 354 6.72 -8.94 -4.17
N SER A 355 6.40 -9.81 -3.21
CA SER A 355 6.94 -11.18 -3.10
C SER A 355 5.84 -12.20 -2.85
N CYS A 356 5.99 -13.41 -3.41
CA CYS A 356 5.14 -14.56 -3.10
C CYS A 356 5.54 -15.23 -1.77
N ASP A 357 6.73 -14.91 -1.26
CA ASP A 357 7.22 -15.25 0.07
C ASP A 357 7.66 -13.95 0.76
N PRO A 358 6.71 -13.14 1.26
CA PRO A 358 6.98 -11.80 1.75
C PRO A 358 7.58 -11.79 3.16
N ASN A 359 8.20 -10.67 3.53
CA ASN A 359 8.65 -10.41 4.90
C ASN A 359 7.81 -9.34 5.63
N LEU A 360 6.87 -8.68 4.93
CA LEU A 360 5.87 -7.77 5.50
C LEU A 360 4.43 -8.23 5.24
N ARG A 361 3.50 -7.76 6.09
CA ARG A 361 2.05 -7.85 5.88
C ARG A 361 1.36 -6.55 6.27
N ILE A 362 0.28 -6.23 5.57
CA ILE A 362 -0.59 -5.09 5.88
C ILE A 362 -1.61 -5.50 6.95
N PHE A 363 -1.79 -4.65 7.96
CA PHE A 363 -2.85 -4.73 8.95
C PHE A 363 -3.70 -3.46 8.89
N ALA A 364 -5.02 -3.63 8.96
CA ALA A 364 -5.93 -2.50 9.12
C ALA A 364 -5.82 -1.98 10.56
N ARG A 365 -5.48 -0.69 10.69
CA ARG A 365 -5.42 -0.01 11.98
C ARG A 365 -6.52 1.04 12.07
N VAL A 366 -7.25 1.02 13.17
CA VAL A 366 -8.32 1.97 13.49
C VAL A 366 -7.92 2.73 14.73
N GLY A 367 -7.91 4.05 14.64
CA GLY A 367 -7.88 4.91 15.82
C GLY A 367 -9.30 5.08 16.36
N ASP A 368 -10.03 6.05 15.84
CA ASP A 368 -11.44 6.25 16.21
C ASP A 368 -12.34 5.20 15.54
N HIS A 369 -13.22 4.56 16.33
CA HIS A 369 -14.15 3.53 15.84
C HIS A 369 -15.17 4.10 14.84
N ALA A 370 -15.46 5.40 14.89
CA ALA A 370 -16.33 6.06 13.93
C ALA A 370 -15.66 6.25 12.55
N ASP A 371 -14.34 6.10 12.46
CA ASP A 371 -13.51 6.26 11.26
C ASP A 371 -13.08 4.91 10.66
N LYS A 372 -13.77 3.80 10.98
CA LYS A 372 -13.48 2.46 10.42
C LYS A 372 -13.44 2.42 8.89
N HIS A 373 -14.24 3.23 8.21
CA HIS A 373 -14.29 3.33 6.73
C HIS A 373 -13.03 3.97 6.11
N VAL A 374 -12.21 4.67 6.90
CA VAL A 374 -10.96 5.33 6.50
C VAL A 374 -9.77 4.81 7.32
N HIS A 375 -9.79 3.51 7.65
CA HIS A 375 -8.74 2.88 8.44
C HIS A 375 -7.35 2.98 7.77
N ASP A 376 -6.31 2.97 8.59
CA ASP A 376 -4.93 2.99 8.10
C ASP A 376 -4.53 1.61 7.56
N LEU A 377 -3.59 1.59 6.62
CA LEU A 377 -2.93 0.38 6.11
C LEU A 377 -1.51 0.32 6.66
N ALA A 378 -1.30 -0.44 7.73
CA ALA A 378 -0.03 -0.46 8.46
C ALA A 378 0.81 -1.69 8.10
N PHE A 379 2.06 -1.50 7.69
CA PHE A 379 2.99 -2.60 7.44
C PHE A 379 3.67 -3.06 8.72
N PHE A 380 3.59 -4.37 8.97
CA PHE A 380 4.30 -5.05 10.04
C PHE A 380 5.18 -6.16 9.48
N ALA A 381 6.37 -6.33 10.06
CA ALA A 381 7.24 -7.44 9.73
C ALA A 381 6.65 -8.76 10.22
N ILE A 382 6.58 -9.77 9.35
CA ILE A 382 6.08 -11.11 9.70
C ILE A 382 7.21 -12.11 10.02
N ASN A 383 8.46 -11.71 9.79
CA ASN A 383 9.68 -12.42 10.18
C ASN A 383 10.71 -11.39 10.69
N ASP A 384 11.80 -11.84 11.32
CA ASP A 384 12.96 -10.97 11.55
C ASP A 384 13.61 -10.66 10.18
N ILE A 385 13.85 -9.38 9.90
CA ILE A 385 14.39 -8.88 8.62
C ILE A 385 15.79 -8.30 8.88
N PRO A 386 16.87 -8.95 8.41
CA PRO A 386 18.24 -8.43 8.49
C PRO A 386 18.41 -7.05 7.84
N ALA A 387 19.35 -6.26 8.36
CA ALA A 387 19.75 -5.01 7.73
C ALA A 387 20.19 -5.24 6.27
N GLY A 388 19.74 -4.38 5.37
CA GLY A 388 20.01 -4.43 3.93
C GLY A 388 19.11 -5.37 3.14
N GLU A 389 18.29 -6.21 3.79
CA GLU A 389 17.30 -7.04 3.11
C GLU A 389 16.15 -6.18 2.54
N GLU A 390 15.71 -6.52 1.33
CA GLU A 390 14.60 -5.84 0.67
C GLU A 390 13.27 -6.16 1.38
N LEU A 391 12.51 -5.12 1.67
CA LEU A 391 11.15 -5.21 2.18
C LEU A 391 10.21 -5.60 1.05
N THR A 392 9.36 -6.60 1.30
CA THR A 392 8.39 -7.10 0.33
C THR A 392 7.08 -7.52 1.00
N PHE A 393 5.97 -7.39 0.28
CA PHE A 393 4.66 -7.89 0.72
C PHE A 393 3.92 -8.62 -0.40
N ASP A 394 2.92 -9.41 -0.04
CA ASP A 394 2.03 -10.01 -1.01
C ASP A 394 0.95 -9.00 -1.43
N TYR A 395 0.95 -8.58 -2.70
CA TYR A 395 0.01 -7.58 -3.20
C TYR A 395 -1.44 -8.05 -3.12
N VAL A 396 -1.68 -9.37 -3.20
CA VAL A 396 -3.01 -9.98 -3.13
C VAL A 396 -3.27 -10.71 -1.82
N ASP A 397 -2.34 -10.64 -0.85
CA ASP A 397 -2.42 -11.31 0.46
C ASP A 397 -2.85 -12.79 0.39
N GLY A 398 -2.33 -13.53 -0.59
CA GLY A 398 -2.63 -14.94 -0.79
C GLY A 398 -4.05 -15.26 -1.27
N LEU A 399 -4.81 -14.26 -1.73
CA LEU A 399 -6.02 -14.50 -2.50
C LEU A 399 -5.61 -15.14 -3.84
N GLU A 400 -5.63 -16.46 -3.90
CA GLU A 400 -5.75 -17.15 -5.18
C GLU A 400 -7.08 -16.73 -5.77
N GLY A 401 -7.06 -15.93 -6.84
CA GLY A 401 -8.29 -15.41 -7.43
C GLY A 401 -9.31 -16.53 -7.65
N ASP A 402 -10.54 -16.30 -7.21
CA ASP A 402 -11.76 -17.05 -7.57
C ASP A 402 -12.06 -16.92 -9.08
N LEU A 403 -11.09 -17.26 -9.93
CA LEU A 403 -11.23 -17.37 -11.39
C LEU A 403 -11.31 -18.84 -11.84
N ALA A 404 -11.38 -19.78 -10.89
CA ALA A 404 -11.39 -21.22 -11.16
C ALA A 404 -12.78 -21.86 -11.24
N GLU A 405 -13.89 -21.11 -11.15
CA GLU A 405 -15.24 -21.71 -11.27
C GLU A 405 -15.89 -21.64 -12.66
N ASP A 406 -15.38 -20.81 -13.58
CA ASP A 406 -15.89 -20.78 -14.95
C ASP A 406 -14.80 -21.25 -15.91
N GLY A 407 -14.87 -22.50 -16.37
CA GLY A 407 -13.93 -23.19 -17.26
C GLY A 407 -13.68 -22.56 -18.65
N LYS A 408 -13.35 -21.26 -18.69
CA LYS A 408 -13.03 -20.45 -19.87
C LYS A 408 -11.79 -19.57 -19.61
N VAL A 409 -10.79 -20.07 -18.89
CA VAL A 409 -9.51 -19.37 -18.68
C VAL A 409 -8.47 -19.83 -19.71
N GLN A 410 -8.59 -19.34 -20.94
CA GLN A 410 -7.47 -19.38 -21.90
C GLN A 410 -7.15 -18.00 -22.52
N LYS A 411 -7.85 -16.92 -22.12
CA LYS A 411 -7.74 -15.62 -22.83
C LYS A 411 -7.03 -14.47 -22.10
N HIS A 412 -6.66 -14.57 -20.82
CA HIS A 412 -6.11 -13.43 -20.07
C HIS A 412 -4.63 -13.52 -19.65
N HIS A 413 -3.85 -14.51 -20.11
CA HIS A 413 -2.41 -14.58 -19.77
C HIS A 413 -1.52 -13.54 -20.47
N LYS A 414 -2.00 -12.86 -21.52
CA LYS A 414 -1.15 -11.95 -22.31
C LYS A 414 -0.88 -10.59 -21.66
N ASP A 415 -1.66 -10.26 -20.64
CA ASP A 415 -1.80 -8.90 -20.09
C ASP A 415 -1.41 -8.82 -18.60
N MET A 416 -0.94 -9.93 -18.03
CA MET A 416 -0.55 -10.03 -16.63
C MET A 416 0.94 -9.73 -16.46
N THR A 417 1.28 -8.88 -15.48
CA THR A 417 2.68 -8.55 -15.22
C THR A 417 3.37 -9.74 -14.56
N ARG A 418 4.51 -10.16 -15.13
CA ARG A 418 5.30 -11.28 -14.61
C ARG A 418 5.89 -10.94 -13.25
N CYS A 419 5.77 -11.88 -12.33
CA CYS A 419 6.43 -11.81 -11.03
C CYS A 419 7.92 -12.17 -11.16
N LEU A 420 8.78 -11.35 -10.57
CA LEU A 420 10.23 -11.49 -10.56
C LEU A 420 10.79 -11.60 -9.13
N CYS A 421 9.98 -12.03 -8.17
CA CYS A 421 10.33 -12.05 -6.75
C CYS A 421 11.44 -13.04 -6.36
N GLY A 422 11.76 -14.01 -7.23
CA GLY A 422 12.78 -15.03 -6.95
C GLY A 422 12.38 -16.11 -5.93
N ALA A 423 11.19 -16.03 -5.31
CA ALA A 423 10.72 -17.02 -4.35
C ALA A 423 10.60 -18.43 -4.98
N PRO A 424 10.95 -19.51 -4.27
CA PRO A 424 10.86 -20.89 -4.78
C PRO A 424 9.44 -21.23 -5.27
N GLU A 425 8.43 -20.90 -4.46
CA GLU A 425 7.01 -21.13 -4.73
C GLU A 425 6.35 -19.88 -5.38
N CYS A 426 7.02 -19.26 -6.35
CA CYS A 426 6.51 -18.07 -7.04
C CYS A 426 5.29 -18.38 -7.94
N ARG A 427 4.21 -17.60 -7.76
CA ARG A 427 2.94 -17.66 -8.52
C ARG A 427 3.03 -17.13 -9.97
N LYS A 428 4.22 -16.75 -10.42
CA LYS A 428 4.58 -16.31 -11.79
C LYS A 428 4.01 -14.97 -12.25
N PHE A 429 2.92 -14.48 -11.67
CA PHE A 429 2.29 -13.20 -11.96
C PHE A 429 2.01 -12.43 -10.66
N LEU A 430 1.89 -11.10 -10.76
CA LEU A 430 1.74 -10.22 -9.60
C LEU A 430 0.32 -10.20 -9.00
N TRP A 431 -0.70 -10.46 -9.80
CA TRP A 431 -2.13 -10.49 -9.43
C TRP A 431 -2.83 -11.72 -10.02
#